data_AF-A0A6V7I2L9-F1
#
_entry.id   AF-A0A6V7I2L9-F1
#
_cell.length_a   1.000
_cell.length_b   1.000
_cell.length_c   1.000
_cell.angle_alpha   90.00
_cell.angle_beta   90.00
_cell.angle_gamma   90.00
#
_symmetry.space_group_name_H-M   'P 1'
#
loop_
_entity.id
_entity.type
_entity.pdbx_description
1 polymer ?
#
loop_
_entity_poly.entity_id
_entity_poly.type
_entity_poly.pdbx_seq_one_letter_code
_entity_poly.pdbx_strand_id
1 'polypeptide(L)' 'TMIPKSGGDYAYISDAFGPLPAFLYLWVALFILVPTGNAITALTFAQYILQPLWPGCEPPHEAVRLLAAVVT' A
#
# COMPACT_ATOMS: atom_id res chain seq x y z
N THR A 1 -4.53 20.53 -16.73
CA THR A 1 -4.05 20.52 -15.33
C THR A 1 -3.48 21.89 -15.01
N MET A 2 -3.74 22.45 -13.83
CA MET A 2 -3.37 23.85 -13.52
C MET A 2 -1.87 24.06 -13.24
N ILE A 3 -1.11 22.98 -13.02
CA ILE A 3 0.37 23.02 -12.90
C ILE A 3 0.94 21.98 -13.87
N PRO A 4 1.69 22.37 -14.92
CA PRO A 4 2.28 21.44 -15.90
C PRO A 4 3.61 20.86 -15.40
N LYS A 5 3.67 20.39 -14.15
CA LYS A 5 4.84 19.70 -13.59
C LYS A 5 4.53 18.21 -13.42
N SER A 6 5.47 17.36 -13.84
CA SER A 6 5.40 15.92 -13.60
C SER A 6 5.80 15.62 -12.15
N GLY A 7 5.00 14.81 -11.44
CA GLY A 7 5.24 14.49 -10.02
C GLY A 7 3.98 14.41 -9.15
N GLY A 8 2.79 14.70 -9.70
CA GLY A 8 1.52 14.57 -8.97
C GLY A 8 1.52 15.34 -7.65
N ASP A 9 1.10 14.68 -6.57
CA ASP A 9 1.01 15.24 -5.22
C ASP A 9 2.33 15.83 -4.72
N TYR A 10 3.47 15.20 -5.03
CA TYR A 10 4.78 15.73 -4.68
C TYR A 10 5.06 17.07 -5.36
N ALA A 11 4.69 17.23 -6.63
CA ALA A 11 4.89 18.47 -7.36
C ALA A 11 4.08 19.62 -6.74
N TYR A 12 2.83 19.35 -6.32
CA TYR A 12 2.00 20.34 -5.63
C TYR A 12 2.59 20.75 -4.27
N ILE A 13 3.04 19.79 -3.46
CA ILE A 13 3.63 20.05 -2.14
C ILE A 13 4.96 20.81 -2.28
N SER A 14 5.76 20.48 -3.28
CA SER A 14 7.04 21.17 -3.55
C SER A 14 6.85 22.63 -3.94
N ASP A 15 5.80 22.95 -4.67
CA ASP A 15 5.51 24.31 -5.15
C ASP A 15 4.91 25.17 -4.02
N ALA A 16 4.09 24.58 -3.15
CA ALA A 16 3.43 25.29 -2.05
C ALA A 16 4.30 25.45 -0.79
N PHE A 17 5.08 24.42 -0.42
CA PHE A 17 5.79 24.34 0.87
C PHE A 17 7.31 24.21 0.75
N GLY A 18 7.84 24.10 -0.47
CA GLY A 18 9.27 23.98 -0.74
C GLY A 18 9.82 22.55 -0.64
N PRO A 19 11.16 22.39 -0.72
CA PRO A 19 11.80 21.10 -0.97
C PRO A 19 11.81 20.15 0.24
N LEU A 20 11.92 20.66 1.48
CA LEU A 20 11.99 19.82 2.69
C LEU A 20 10.65 19.11 2.98
N PRO A 21 9.48 19.78 3.00
CA PRO A 21 8.20 19.12 3.19
C PRO A 21 7.87 18.14 2.04
N ALA A 22 8.25 18.49 0.82
CA ALA A 22 8.07 17.59 -0.33
C ALA A 22 8.89 16.30 -0.18
N PHE A 23 10.15 16.39 0.27
CA PHE A 23 10.98 15.22 0.55
C PHE A 23 10.37 14.31 1.62
N LEU A 24 9.87 14.89 2.72
CA LEU A 24 9.22 14.12 3.79
C LEU A 24 7.97 13.38 3.30
N TYR A 25 7.15 14.03 2.48
CA TYR A 25 6.00 13.38 1.85
C TYR A 25 6.45 12.19 0.98
N LEU A 26 7.44 12.40 0.11
CA LEU A 26 7.95 11.36 -0.78
C LEU A 26 8.57 10.20 0.00
N TRP A 27 9.27 10.50 1.10
CA TRP A 27 9.84 9.50 2.01
C TRP A 27 8.74 8.64 2.64
N VAL A 28 7.70 9.24 3.21
CA VAL A 28 6.54 8.51 3.76
C VAL A 28 5.83 7.71 2.68
N ALA A 29 5.64 8.29 1.49
CA ALA A 29 4.97 7.62 0.39
C ALA A 29 5.70 6.34 -0.02
N LEU A 30 7.02 6.41 -0.20
CA LEU A 30 7.82 5.26 -0.63
C LEU A 30 8.04 4.22 0.47
N PHE A 31 8.35 4.63 1.69
CA PHE A 31 8.70 3.69 2.77
C PHE A 31 7.50 3.16 3.54
N ILE A 32 6.38 3.87 3.52
CA ILE A 32 5.21 3.51 4.33
C ILE A 32 4.02 3.20 3.42
N LEU A 33 3.57 4.15 2.60
CA LEU A 33 2.30 4.00 1.87
C LEU A 33 2.34 2.88 0.83
N VAL A 34 3.38 2.83 -0.01
CA VAL A 34 3.54 1.80 -1.04
C VAL A 34 3.63 0.38 -0.46
N PRO A 35 4.57 0.07 0.46
CA PRO A 35 4.67 -1.28 1.01
C PRO A 35 3.45 -1.68 1.83
N THR A 36 2.84 -0.73 2.57
CA THR A 36 1.61 -1.02 3.33
C THR A 36 0.44 -1.33 2.40
N GLY A 37 0.30 -0.57 1.29
CA GLY A 37 -0.70 -0.85 0.26
C GLY A 37 -0.55 -2.25 -0.31
N ASN A 38 0.68 -2.63 -0.69
CA ASN A 38 0.97 -3.97 -1.19
C ASN A 38 0.64 -5.06 -0.14
N ALA A 39 1.02 -4.86 1.12
CA ALA A 39 0.73 -5.80 2.20
C ALA A 39 -0.79 -6.00 2.41
N ILE A 40 -1.58 -4.92 2.39
CA ILE A 40 -3.05 -5.00 2.50
C ILE A 40 -3.62 -5.78 1.31
N THR A 41 -3.18 -5.51 0.08
CA THR A 41 -3.66 -6.23 -1.09
C THR A 41 -3.29 -7.71 -1.08
N ALA A 42 -2.10 -8.07 -0.56
CA ALA A 42 -1.69 -9.46 -0.42
C ALA A 42 -2.50 -10.19 0.66
N LEU A 43 -2.80 -9.52 1.78
CA LEU A 43 -3.66 -10.08 2.84
C LEU A 43 -5.08 -10.31 2.36
N THR A 44 -5.68 -9.33 1.67
CA THR A 44 -7.04 -9.50 1.12
C THR A 44 -7.07 -10.61 0.09
N PHE A 45 -6.09 -10.68 -0.80
CA PHE A 45 -5.95 -11.77 -1.77
C PHE A 45 -5.87 -13.15 -1.09
N ALA A 46 -5.02 -13.29 -0.06
CA ALA A 46 -4.90 -14.52 0.70
C ALA A 46 -6.22 -14.92 1.38
N GLN A 47 -6.95 -13.97 1.97
CA GLN A 47 -8.26 -14.21 2.58
C GLN A 47 -9.29 -14.71 1.55
N TYR A 48 -9.39 -14.05 0.40
CA TYR A 48 -10.35 -14.43 -0.65
C TYR A 48 -10.05 -15.81 -1.25
N ILE A 49 -8.78 -16.20 -1.38
CA ILE A 49 -8.40 -17.54 -1.86
C ILE A 49 -8.71 -18.63 -0.84
N LEU A 50 -8.54 -18.34 0.46
CA LEU A 50 -8.78 -19.31 1.53
C LEU A 50 -10.27 -19.47 1.86
N GLN A 51 -11.10 -18.48 1.57
CA GLN A 51 -12.54 -18.50 1.84
C GLN A 51 -13.30 -19.72 1.28
N PRO A 52 -13.09 -20.21 0.03
CA PRO A 52 -13.72 -21.43 -0.46
C PRO A 52 -13.24 -22.71 0.24
N LEU A 53 -12.05 -22.72 0.83
CA LEU A 53 -11.51 -23.88 1.56
C LEU A 53 -12.11 -23.99 2.98
N TRP A 54 -12.57 -22.87 3.55
CA TRP A 54 -13.25 -22.81 4.85
C TRP A 54 -14.64 -22.14 4.71
N PRO A 55 -15.63 -22.84 4.12
CA PRO A 55 -16.93 -22.24 3.78
C PRO A 55 -17.83 -21.87 4.99
N GLY A 56 -17.49 -22.32 6.20
CA GLY A 56 -18.29 -22.10 7.41
C GLY A 56 -17.52 -21.53 8.60
N CYS A 57 -16.25 -21.19 8.43
CA CYS A 57 -15.42 -20.62 9.50
C CYS A 57 -14.36 -19.68 8.94
N GLU A 58 -13.82 -18.82 9.80
CA GLU A 58 -12.71 -17.96 9.41
C GLU A 58 -11.44 -18.80 9.18
N PRO A 59 -10.71 -18.58 8.06
CA PRO A 59 -9.46 -19.28 7.82
C PRO A 59 -8.44 -18.94 8.91
N PRO A 60 -7.59 -19.91 9.31
CA PRO A 60 -6.63 -19.69 10.39
C PRO A 60 -5.66 -18.54 10.04
N HIS A 61 -5.44 -17.65 11.00
CA HIS A 61 -4.60 -16.45 10.83
C HIS A 61 -3.20 -16.76 10.29
N GLU A 62 -2.62 -17.88 10.70
CA GLU A 62 -1.32 -18.34 10.23
C GLU A 62 -1.32 -18.68 8.73
N ALA A 63 -2.38 -19.30 8.21
CA ALA A 63 -2.47 -19.64 6.79
C ALA A 63 -2.60 -18.38 5.91
N VAL A 64 -3.41 -17.41 6.35
CA VAL A 64 -3.54 -16.11 5.68
C VAL A 64 -2.20 -15.38 5.66
N ARG A 65 -1.47 -15.35 6.79
CA ARG A 65 -0.15 -14.71 6.89
C ARG A 65 0.90 -15.38 6.02
N LEU A 66 0.97 -16.71 6.03
CA LEU A 66 1.93 -17.45 5.21
C LEU A 66 1.68 -17.22 3.72
N LEU A 67 0.41 -17.26 3.28
CA LEU A 67 0.07 -16.97 1.89
C LEU A 67 0.33 -15.51 1.52
N ALA A 68 -0.01 -14.57 2.39
CA ALA A 68 0.26 -13.16 2.16
C ALA A 68 1.77 -12.88 2.06
N ALA A 69 2.58 -13.50 2.92
CA ALA A 69 4.03 -13.36 2.93
C ALA A 69 4.72 -13.96 1.68
N VAL A 70 4.10 -14.95 1.03
CA VAL A 70 4.60 -15.51 -0.24
C VAL A 70 4.29 -14.60 -1.44
N VAL A 71 3.21 -13.83 -1.36
CA VAL A 71 2.74 -12.96 -2.44
C VAL A 71 3.45 -11.60 -2.44
N THR A 72 3.87 -11.11 -1.27
CA THR A 72 4.64 -9.86 -1.09
C THR A 72 6.12 -10.04 -1.42
#